data_AF-A0ABD4ZXD7-F1
#
_entry.id   AF-A0ABD4ZXD7-F1
#
_cell.length_a   1.000
_cell.length_b   1.000
_cell.length_c   1.000
_cell.angle_alpha   90.00
_cell.angle_beta   90.00
_cell.angle_gamma   90.00
#
_symmetry.space_group_name_H-M   'P 1'
#
loop_
_entity.id
_entity.type
_entity.pdbx_description
1 polymer ?
#
loop_
_entity_poly.entity_id
_entity_poly.type
_entity_poly.pdbx_seq_one_letter_code
_entity_poly.pdbx_strand_id
1 'polypeptide(L)'
;MDKELAVQLLERFRSSLENSKKQKNIQEVLQELDLILEDILSNDLEGIALPIILSEFTNKINLALAFDVVRFSEEQSRVWKILQDGVIKRR
;
A
#
# COMPACT_ATOMS: atom_id res chain seq x y z
N MET A 1 10.63 8.12 -5.00
CA MET A 1 10.49 8.31 -3.53
C MET A 1 11.75 7.77 -2.88
N ASP A 2 12.00 8.04 -1.59
CA ASP A 2 13.02 7.30 -0.84
C ASP A 2 12.46 5.91 -0.48
N LYS A 3 13.26 4.85 -0.64
CA LYS A 3 12.87 3.47 -0.32
C LYS A 3 12.44 3.33 1.14
N GLU A 4 13.15 3.97 2.08
CA GLU A 4 12.82 3.92 3.51
C GLU A 4 11.45 4.56 3.80
N LEU A 5 11.18 5.71 3.18
CA LEU A 5 9.89 6.39 3.32
C LEU A 5 8.75 5.54 2.77
N ALA A 6 8.98 4.83 1.66
CA ALA A 6 8.01 3.92 1.05
C ALA A 6 7.63 2.80 2.01
N VAL A 7 8.64 2.14 2.59
CA VAL A 7 8.47 1.04 3.55
C VAL A 7 7.70 1.52 4.77
N GLN A 8 8.10 2.63 5.39
CA GLN A 8 7.43 3.16 6.58
C GLN A 8 5.95 3.48 6.34
N LEU A 9 5.61 4.02 5.16
CA LEU A 9 4.23 4.34 4.81
C LEU A 9 3.41 3.07 4.55
N LEU A 10 3.98 2.08 3.87
CA LEU A 10 3.32 0.78 3.61
C LEU A 10 3.10 0.00 4.92
N GLU A 11 4.07 -0.03 5.82
CA GLU A 11 3.93 -0.67 7.14
C GLU A 11 2.86 0.02 7.98
N ARG A 12 2.87 1.36 8.04
CA ARG A 12 1.83 2.13 8.74
C ARG A 12 0.44 1.86 8.15
N PHE A 13 0.36 1.76 6.83
CA PHE A 13 -0.90 1.43 6.15
C PHE A 13 -1.35 -0.01 6.47
N ARG A 14 -0.46 -0.99 6.44
CA ARG A 14 -0.72 -2.38 6.83
C ARG A 14 -1.28 -2.48 8.24
N SER A 15 -0.61 -1.91 9.23
CA SER A 15 -1.07 -1.93 10.63
C SER A 15 -2.44 -1.26 10.81
N SER A 16 -2.74 -0.25 10.00
CA SER A 16 -4.05 0.39 10.03
C SER A 16 -5.18 -0.49 9.46
N LEU A 17 -4.87 -1.44 8.57
CA LEU A 17 -5.81 -2.37 7.94
C LEU A 17 -5.93 -3.71 8.69
N GLU A 18 -4.96 -4.06 9.53
CA GLU A 18 -4.88 -5.34 10.28
C GLU A 18 -6.11 -5.63 11.18
N ASN A 19 -6.89 -4.61 11.52
CA ASN A 19 -8.13 -4.76 12.29
C ASN A 19 -9.31 -5.35 11.49
N SER A 20 -9.12 -5.63 10.20
CA SER A 20 -10.19 -6.01 9.26
C SER A 20 -10.42 -7.51 9.12
N LYS A 21 -10.60 -8.24 10.23
CA LYS A 21 -10.77 -9.71 10.24
C LYS A 21 -11.97 -10.25 9.43
N LYS A 22 -12.90 -9.38 9.02
CA LYS A 22 -14.14 -9.77 8.29
C LYS A 22 -14.08 -9.52 6.78
N GLN A 23 -12.98 -8.96 6.27
CA GLN A 23 -12.90 -8.41 4.92
C GLN A 23 -11.91 -9.21 4.09
N LYS A 24 -12.41 -10.22 3.36
CA LYS A 24 -11.58 -11.22 2.69
C LYS A 24 -10.67 -10.59 1.63
N ASN A 25 -11.19 -9.66 0.82
CA ASN A 25 -10.40 -9.04 -0.24
C ASN A 25 -9.30 -8.13 0.33
N ILE A 26 -9.59 -7.42 1.42
CA ILE A 26 -8.59 -6.62 2.13
C ILE A 26 -7.49 -7.49 2.74
N GLN A 27 -7.83 -8.68 3.27
CA GLN A 27 -6.84 -9.63 3.78
C GLN A 27 -5.92 -10.16 2.67
N GLU A 28 -6.46 -10.46 1.48
CA GLU A 28 -5.65 -10.88 0.32
C GLU A 28 -4.68 -9.76 -0.11
N VAL A 29 -5.15 -8.50 -0.13
CA VAL A 29 -4.28 -7.35 -0.44
C VAL A 29 -3.22 -7.13 0.63
N LEU A 30 -3.51 -7.41 1.92
CA LEU A 30 -2.51 -7.33 2.99
C LEU A 30 -1.43 -8.41 2.85
N GLN A 31 -1.81 -9.63 2.50
CA GLN A 31 -0.84 -10.70 2.24
C GLN A 31 0.07 -10.37 1.06
N GLU A 32 -0.48 -9.78 0.01
CA GLU A 32 0.31 -9.34 -1.14
C GLU A 32 1.21 -8.14 -0.79
N LEU A 33 0.73 -7.22 0.07
CA LEU A 33 1.53 -6.12 0.59
C LEU A 33 2.76 -6.62 1.35
N ASP A 34 2.61 -7.69 2.13
CA ASP A 34 3.71 -8.29 2.89
C ASP A 34 4.81 -8.83 1.97
N LEU A 35 4.42 -9.52 0.89
CA LEU A 35 5.36 -10.00 -0.13
C LEU A 35 6.06 -8.84 -0.84
N ILE A 36 5.33 -7.77 -1.17
CA ILE A 36 5.89 -6.56 -1.78
C ILE A 36 6.89 -5.87 -0.83
N LEU A 37 6.56 -5.80 0.47
CA LEU A 37 7.44 -5.22 1.48
C LEU A 37 8.72 -6.04 1.64
N GLU A 38 8.62 -7.37 1.71
CA GLU A 38 9.78 -8.26 1.75
C GLU A 38 10.65 -8.11 0.50
N ASP A 39 10.03 -7.98 -0.67
CA ASP A 39 10.73 -7.79 -1.94
C ASP A 39 11.45 -6.42 -1.98
N ILE A 40 10.78 -5.34 -1.56
CA ILE A 40 11.39 -4.00 -1.46
C ILE A 40 12.54 -4.00 -0.47
N LEU A 41 12.41 -4.66 0.69
CA LEU A 41 13.47 -4.73 1.70
C LEU A 41 14.68 -5.52 1.18
N SER A 42 14.43 -6.67 0.54
CA SER A 42 15.46 -7.61 0.11
C SER A 42 16.16 -7.20 -1.20
N ASN A 43 15.48 -6.45 -2.07
CA ASN A 43 16.00 -6.03 -3.38
C ASN A 43 16.21 -4.52 -3.46
N ASP A 44 17.11 -4.08 -4.34
CA ASP A 44 17.34 -2.67 -4.63
C ASP A 44 16.30 -2.14 -5.62
N LEU A 45 15.04 -2.11 -5.17
CA LEU A 45 13.90 -1.62 -5.94
C LEU A 45 13.83 -0.09 -5.86
N GLU A 46 14.79 0.59 -6.48
CA GLU A 46 14.77 2.04 -6.65
C GLU A 46 14.40 2.47 -8.08
N GLY A 47 14.21 3.78 -8.28
CA GLY A 47 13.95 4.35 -9.61
C GLY A 47 12.54 4.02 -10.14
N ILE A 48 12.46 3.27 -11.25
CA ILE A 48 11.22 3.02 -12.01
C ILE A 48 10.38 1.91 -11.38
N ALA A 49 10.99 0.93 -10.72
CA ALA A 49 10.30 -0.25 -10.20
C ALA A 49 9.36 0.08 -9.02
N LEU A 50 9.84 0.87 -8.06
CA LEU A 50 9.06 1.22 -6.86
C LEU A 50 7.77 2.01 -7.17
N PRO A 51 7.77 3.04 -8.03
CA PRO A 51 6.54 3.71 -8.46
C PRO A 51 5.55 2.79 -9.18
N ILE A 52 6.03 1.80 -9.97
CA ILE A 52 5.16 0.84 -10.66
C ILE A 52 4.47 -0.07 -9.63
N ILE A 53 5.26 -0.70 -8.75
CA ILE A 53 4.76 -1.60 -7.71
C ILE A 53 3.71 -0.90 -6.83
N LEU A 54 4.00 0.33 -6.40
CA LEU A 54 3.07 1.11 -5.58
C LEU A 54 1.81 1.52 -6.33
N SER A 55 1.89 1.79 -7.64
CA SER A 55 0.73 2.08 -8.49
C SER A 55 -0.16 0.84 -8.68
N GLU A 56 0.43 -0.34 -8.86
CA GLU A 56 -0.31 -1.60 -8.97
C GLU A 56 -1.01 -1.94 -7.64
N PHE A 57 -0.27 -1.83 -6.54
CA PHE A 57 -0.83 -1.99 -5.19
C PHE A 57 -1.99 -1.03 -4.94
N THR A 58 -1.86 0.22 -5.41
CA THR A 58 -2.91 1.24 -5.29
C THR A 58 -4.22 0.84 -5.95
N ASN A 59 -4.15 0.23 -7.13
CA ASN A 59 -5.34 -0.24 -7.83
C ASN A 59 -5.99 -1.41 -7.10
N LYS A 60 -5.18 -2.34 -6.58
CA LYS A 60 -5.67 -3.54 -5.89
C LYS A 60 -6.42 -3.21 -4.60
N ILE A 61 -5.89 -2.31 -3.77
CA ILE A 61 -6.60 -1.95 -2.54
C ILE A 61 -7.90 -1.19 -2.83
N ASN A 62 -7.94 -0.33 -3.85
CA ASN A 62 -9.17 0.37 -4.23
C ASN A 62 -10.26 -0.62 -4.68
N LEU A 63 -9.87 -1.68 -5.40
CA LEU A 63 -10.79 -2.75 -5.79
C LEU A 63 -11.25 -3.56 -4.56
N ALA A 64 -10.35 -3.92 -3.66
CA ALA A 64 -10.69 -4.66 -2.45
C ALA A 64 -11.66 -3.87 -1.55
N LEU A 65 -11.43 -2.57 -1.37
CA LEU A 65 -12.35 -1.67 -0.66
C LEU A 65 -13.74 -1.65 -1.30
N ALA A 66 -13.81 -1.61 -2.64
CA ALA A 66 -15.08 -1.60 -3.36
C ALA A 66 -15.84 -2.92 -3.18
N PHE A 67 -15.16 -4.07 -3.24
CA PHE A 67 -15.77 -5.38 -3.04
C PHE A 67 -16.23 -5.61 -1.60
N ASP A 68 -15.43 -5.19 -0.61
CA ASP A 68 -15.79 -5.35 0.80
C ASP A 68 -16.74 -4.26 1.30
N VAL A 69 -17.09 -3.27 0.46
CA VAL A 69 -17.94 -2.10 0.79
C VAL A 69 -17.37 -1.33 1.98
N VAL A 70 -16.05 -1.15 1.98
CA VAL A 70 -15.29 -0.50 3.05
C VAL A 70 -14.80 0.85 2.58
N ARG A 71 -14.81 1.83 3.48
CA ARG A 71 -14.14 3.10 3.27
C ARG A 71 -12.97 3.20 4.24
N PHE A 72 -11.91 3.85 3.78
CA PHE A 72 -10.82 4.21 4.66
C PHE A 72 -11.32 5.11 5.79
N SER A 73 -10.76 4.91 6.98
CA SER A 73 -10.79 5.91 8.04
C SER A 73 -10.06 7.19 7.59
N GLU A 74 -10.22 8.27 8.33
CA GLU A 74 -9.53 9.53 8.04
C GLU A 74 -8.00 9.37 8.10
N GLU A 75 -7.50 8.60 9.07
CA GLU A 75 -6.07 8.28 9.18
C GLU A 75 -5.58 7.43 8.01
N GLN A 76 -6.32 6.37 7.66
CA GLN A 76 -6.00 5.51 6.51
C GLN A 76 -5.96 6.33 5.22
N SER A 77 -6.96 7.20 5.01
CA SER A 77 -7.03 8.08 3.84
C SER A 77 -5.84 9.04 3.77
N ARG A 78 -5.38 9.55 4.93
CA ARG A 78 -4.22 10.45 5.00
C ARG A 78 -2.92 9.73 4.68
N VAL A 79 -2.67 8.57 5.28
CA VAL A 79 -1.49 7.74 5.00
C VAL A 79 -1.48 7.34 3.52
N TRP A 80 -2.64 6.94 3.01
CA TRP A 80 -2.83 6.56 1.61
C TRP A 80 -2.53 7.70 0.65
N LYS A 81 -3.04 8.91 0.94
CA LYS A 81 -2.78 10.09 0.11
C LYS A 81 -1.30 10.46 0.06
N ILE A 82 -0.58 10.32 1.18
CA ILE A 82 0.86 10.57 1.23
C ILE A 82 1.62 9.55 0.37
N LEU A 83 1.22 8.27 0.42
CA LEU A 83 1.78 7.22 -0.43
C LEU A 83 1.54 7.53 -1.92
N GLN A 84 0.31 7.87 -2.29
CA GLN A 84 -0.06 8.23 -3.67
C GLN A 84 0.70 9.46 -4.17
N ASP A 85 0.79 10.53 -3.37
CA ASP A 85 1.52 11.75 -3.72
C ASP A 85 3.03 11.45 -3.90
N GLY A 86 3.59 10.54 -3.11
CA GLY A 86 4.98 10.07 -3.22
C GLY A 86 5.29 9.27 -4.49
N VAL A 87 4.27 8.60 -5.04
CA VAL A 87 4.33 7.85 -6.30
C VAL A 87 4.11 8.77 -7.50
N ILE A 88 3.10 9.66 -7.45
CA ILE A 88 2.67 10.48 -8.59
C ILE A 88 3.66 11.63 -8.87
N LYS A 89 4.22 12.28 -7.84
CA LYS A 89 5.10 13.45 -8.03
C LYS A 89 6.53 13.11 -8.52
N ARG A 90 6.88 11.82 -8.64
CA ARG A 90 8.19 11.35 -9.13
C ARG A 90 8.13 10.72 -10.54
N ARG A 91 7.00 10.83 -11.24
CA ARG A 91 6.93 10.57 -12.68
C ARG A 91 7.37 11.77 -13.50
#